data_AF-A0A3M1IM23-F1
#
_entry.id   AF-A0A3M1IM23-F1
#
_cell.length_a   1.000
_cell.length_b   1.000
_cell.length_c   1.000
_cell.angle_alpha   90.00
_cell.angle_beta   90.00
_cell.angle_gamma   90.00
#
_symmetry.space_group_name_H-M   'P 1'
#
loop_
_entity.id
_entity.type
_entity.pdbx_description
1 polymer ?
#
loop_
_entity_poly.entity_id
_entity_poly.type
_entity_poly.pdbx_seq_one_letter_code
_entity_poly.pdbx_strand_id
1 'polypeptide(L)'
;MSKPSFFSILLLIFCAFVKSDPRPDWPQAVWAILPSPQMLQEGVVNKYYFHYLSNNAYEKSTDIRYYAYELTTADDLRLTIYNAGLEKMSELDMQITATGIMCRRIVQYLSGKAQETALLANTFLSWEPDTSNLIVITEFGEMGSEYLQIQQTSGLVDTTFLHRPATRVTYQRQRDYTYAQGEDQHFESTYTDYFVAGIGLAERRYTFAEGRGQMELVKQMSRADFATLRESVPKRVGYIDPEQTLDAYGYFQPCNDPNSIYDYYNGEQKAAFKSGKRGLEKALRSRIDPSFIAGESGYLTFRFVINCEGQTGWFVTEMADLNFQSKSFSPATVQHVYKILKGLKNWQAGRVRGETVDAYAYVTFKIIQGEIVDIFP
;
A
#
# COMPACT_ATOMS: atom_id res chain seq x y z
N MET A 1 29.69 81.24 -23.32
CA MET A 1 30.32 80.17 -22.50
C MET A 1 29.19 79.48 -21.74
N SER A 2 28.47 78.50 -22.32
CA SER A 2 28.80 77.07 -22.53
C SER A 2 28.66 76.18 -21.28
N LYS A 3 27.43 75.64 -21.10
CA LYS A 3 27.04 74.31 -20.53
C LYS A 3 27.33 74.01 -19.03
N PRO A 4 26.71 72.97 -18.40
CA PRO A 4 25.38 72.37 -18.61
C PRO A 4 24.63 71.92 -17.31
N SER A 5 23.42 71.41 -17.56
CA SER A 5 22.48 70.62 -16.76
C SER A 5 22.97 69.82 -15.56
N PHE A 6 22.19 69.91 -14.46
CA PHE A 6 22.07 68.90 -13.42
C PHE A 6 21.65 67.55 -14.01
N PHE A 7 22.54 66.56 -13.94
CA PHE A 7 22.22 65.14 -14.14
C PHE A 7 22.15 64.51 -12.75
N SER A 8 20.94 64.19 -12.30
CA SER A 8 20.74 63.32 -11.14
C SER A 8 21.06 61.89 -11.56
N ILE A 9 22.24 61.40 -11.19
CA ILE A 9 22.56 59.96 -11.25
C ILE A 9 21.93 59.34 -10.00
N LEU A 10 20.76 58.71 -10.20
CA LEU A 10 20.17 57.81 -9.23
C LEU A 10 20.98 56.51 -9.29
N LEU A 11 21.87 56.29 -8.33
CA LEU A 11 22.59 55.03 -8.17
C LEU A 11 21.60 54.00 -7.59
N LEU A 12 20.89 53.28 -8.46
CA LEU A 12 20.13 52.09 -8.09
C LEU A 12 21.14 50.99 -7.70
N ILE A 13 21.44 50.90 -6.40
CA ILE A 13 22.07 49.72 -5.82
C ILE A 13 21.04 48.59 -5.91
N PHE A 14 21.15 47.79 -6.98
CA PHE A 14 20.50 46.50 -7.07
C PHE A 14 21.22 45.57 -6.08
N CYS A 15 20.81 45.60 -4.81
CA CYS A 15 21.08 44.49 -3.91
C CYS A 15 20.33 43.29 -4.46
N ALA A 16 21.00 42.49 -5.28
CA ALA A 16 20.61 41.12 -5.51
C ALA A 16 20.68 40.42 -4.15
N PHE A 17 19.56 40.40 -3.43
CA PHE A 17 19.31 39.40 -2.41
C PHE A 17 19.24 38.07 -3.15
N VAL A 18 20.41 37.48 -3.40
CA VAL A 18 20.52 36.04 -3.50
C VAL A 18 20.01 35.56 -2.15
N LYS A 19 18.75 35.12 -2.10
CA LYS A 19 18.31 34.22 -1.04
C LYS A 19 19.25 33.04 -1.15
N SER A 20 20.34 33.05 -0.38
CA SER A 20 21.08 31.84 -0.10
C SER A 20 20.07 30.94 0.57
N ASP A 21 19.58 29.93 -0.15
CA ASP A 21 18.84 28.85 0.49
C ASP A 21 19.67 28.42 1.70
N PRO A 22 19.08 28.41 2.92
CA PRO A 22 19.79 27.95 4.09
C PRO A 22 20.05 26.46 3.89
N ARG A 23 21.19 26.13 3.29
CA ARG A 23 21.66 24.76 3.20
C ARG A 23 21.89 24.30 4.63
N PRO A 24 21.28 23.18 5.05
CA PRO A 24 21.62 22.57 6.32
C PRO A 24 23.13 22.29 6.34
N ASP A 25 23.75 22.46 7.52
CA ASP A 25 25.18 22.15 7.70
C ASP A 25 25.39 20.64 7.82
N TRP A 26 25.12 19.93 6.73
CA TRP A 26 25.22 18.48 6.66
C TRP A 26 26.59 18.02 6.15
N PRO A 27 27.09 16.88 6.66
CA PRO A 27 28.28 16.24 6.11
C PRO A 27 28.17 16.06 4.59
N GLN A 28 29.29 16.23 3.87
CA GLN A 28 29.34 16.09 2.40
C GLN A 28 28.74 14.75 1.91
N ALA A 29 28.92 13.68 2.69
CA ALA A 29 28.35 12.36 2.44
C ALA A 29 26.82 12.36 2.26
N VAL A 30 26.09 13.21 3.00
CA VAL A 30 24.62 13.30 2.92
C VAL A 30 24.17 13.74 1.54
N TRP A 31 24.88 14.71 0.95
CA TRP A 31 24.59 15.28 -0.37
C TRP A 31 24.78 14.28 -1.51
N ALA A 32 25.57 13.24 -1.28
CA ALA A 32 25.84 12.20 -2.25
C ALA A 32 24.72 11.14 -2.28
N ILE A 33 23.98 10.97 -1.17
CA ILE A 33 23.03 9.86 -1.00
C ILE A 33 21.56 10.25 -0.91
N LEU A 34 21.26 11.49 -0.52
CA LEU A 34 19.87 11.98 -0.41
C LEU A 34 19.46 12.83 -1.62
N PRO A 35 18.14 12.96 -1.87
CA PRO A 35 17.62 14.04 -2.70
C PRO A 35 18.10 15.41 -2.22
N SER A 36 18.04 16.41 -3.11
CA SER A 36 18.44 17.78 -2.72
C SER A 36 17.64 18.29 -1.50
N PRO A 37 18.22 19.11 -0.61
CA PRO A 37 17.50 19.60 0.56
C PRO A 37 16.24 20.37 0.22
N GLN A 38 16.22 21.12 -0.89
CA GLN A 38 15.01 21.79 -1.34
C GLN A 38 13.89 20.78 -1.60
N MET A 39 14.18 19.71 -2.32
CA MET A 39 13.22 18.62 -2.55
C MET A 39 12.79 17.93 -1.26
N LEU A 40 13.70 17.76 -0.29
CA LEU A 40 13.37 17.18 1.00
C LEU A 40 12.52 18.11 1.87
N GLN A 41 12.74 19.42 1.83
CA GLN A 41 11.94 20.43 2.52
C GLN A 41 10.53 20.52 1.92
N GLU A 42 10.41 20.46 0.59
CA GLU A 42 9.12 20.46 -0.12
C GLU A 42 8.41 19.10 -0.04
N GLY A 43 9.17 18.02 0.21
CA GLY A 43 8.72 16.65 0.16
C GLY A 43 8.80 16.07 -1.25
N VAL A 44 9.49 14.94 -1.39
CA VAL A 44 9.75 14.28 -2.68
C VAL A 44 9.37 12.81 -2.62
N VAL A 45 8.77 12.31 -3.70
CA VAL A 45 8.33 10.92 -3.79
C VAL A 45 8.99 10.23 -4.98
N ASN A 46 9.69 9.14 -4.68
CA ASN A 46 10.35 8.28 -5.66
C ASN A 46 9.50 7.04 -5.90
N LYS A 47 9.03 6.84 -7.13
CA LYS A 47 8.40 5.60 -7.60
C LYS A 47 9.48 4.66 -8.11
N TYR A 48 9.43 3.41 -7.66
CA TYR A 48 10.32 2.35 -8.09
C TYR A 48 9.55 1.17 -8.68
N TYR A 49 10.17 0.48 -9.63
CA TYR A 49 9.84 -0.90 -9.96
C TYR A 49 10.82 -1.84 -9.29
N PHE A 50 10.29 -2.85 -8.60
CA PHE A 50 11.05 -3.95 -8.05
C PHE A 50 10.82 -5.19 -8.90
N HIS A 51 11.82 -5.59 -9.66
CA HIS A 51 11.83 -6.82 -10.44
C HIS A 51 12.47 -7.95 -9.65
N TYR A 52 11.80 -9.09 -9.57
CA TYR A 52 12.38 -10.34 -9.09
C TYR A 52 12.49 -11.34 -10.23
N LEU A 53 13.57 -12.10 -10.23
CA LEU A 53 13.78 -13.23 -11.13
C LEU A 53 14.44 -14.39 -10.36
N SER A 54 13.77 -15.53 -10.32
CA SER A 54 14.34 -16.76 -9.75
C SER A 54 15.52 -17.27 -10.60
N ASN A 55 16.39 -18.08 -9.99
CA ASN A 55 17.59 -18.63 -10.66
C ASN A 55 17.24 -19.48 -11.89
N ASN A 56 16.10 -20.19 -11.87
CA ASN A 56 15.61 -20.98 -13.00
C ASN A 56 14.81 -20.16 -14.03
N ALA A 57 14.68 -18.85 -13.83
CA ALA A 57 13.90 -17.91 -14.64
C ALA A 57 12.40 -18.23 -14.78
N TYR A 58 11.87 -19.19 -14.02
CA TYR A 58 10.46 -19.55 -14.04
C TYR A 58 9.61 -18.48 -13.34
N GLU A 59 10.07 -18.00 -12.18
CA GLU A 59 9.37 -16.98 -11.42
C GLU A 59 9.91 -15.61 -11.77
N LYS A 60 9.02 -14.75 -12.27
CA LYS A 60 9.30 -13.36 -12.55
C LYS A 60 8.15 -12.51 -12.05
N SER A 61 8.46 -11.49 -11.26
CA SER A 61 7.47 -10.54 -10.78
C SER A 61 7.96 -9.11 -10.92
N THR A 62 7.03 -8.18 -10.89
CA THR A 62 7.31 -6.75 -10.83
C THR A 62 6.33 -6.11 -9.87
N ASP A 63 6.85 -5.49 -8.82
CA ASP A 63 6.06 -4.76 -7.83
C ASP A 63 6.42 -3.27 -7.89
N ILE A 64 5.49 -2.42 -7.45
CA ILE A 64 5.69 -0.97 -7.39
C ILE A 64 5.85 -0.57 -5.93
N ARG A 65 6.82 0.31 -5.68
CA ARG A 65 7.02 0.96 -4.38
C ARG A 65 7.11 2.47 -4.56
N TYR A 66 6.59 3.21 -3.60
CA TYR A 66 6.78 4.65 -3.54
C TYR A 66 7.47 5.01 -2.23
N TYR A 67 8.61 5.67 -2.30
CA TYR A 67 9.35 6.15 -1.13
C TYR A 67 9.18 7.66 -1.08
N ALA A 68 8.44 8.14 -0.08
CA ALA A 68 8.25 9.56 0.18
C ALA A 68 9.25 10.01 1.25
N TYR A 69 10.08 10.98 0.90
CA TYR A 69 11.06 11.59 1.79
C TYR A 69 10.60 13.02 2.12
N GLU A 70 10.66 13.38 3.39
CA GLU A 70 10.44 14.76 3.85
C GLU A 70 11.31 15.08 5.06
N LEU A 71 11.83 16.30 5.13
CA LEU A 71 12.42 16.83 6.36
C LEU A 71 11.30 17.27 7.31
N THR A 72 11.33 16.78 8.55
CA THR A 72 10.41 17.21 9.61
C THR A 72 11.02 18.31 10.46
N THR A 73 12.35 18.34 10.57
CA THR A 73 13.15 19.44 11.11
C THR A 73 14.42 19.61 10.24
N ALA A 74 15.38 20.44 10.65
CA ALA A 74 16.61 20.64 9.88
C ALA A 74 17.42 19.35 9.66
N ASP A 75 17.41 18.44 10.64
CA ASP A 75 18.20 17.20 10.63
C ASP A 75 17.36 15.93 10.74
N ASP A 76 16.04 16.07 10.90
CA ASP A 76 15.15 14.92 11.01
C ASP A 76 14.49 14.61 9.67
N LEU A 77 14.70 13.38 9.20
CA LEU A 77 14.20 12.86 7.93
C LEU A 77 13.11 11.81 8.18
N ARG A 78 11.95 11.97 7.56
CA ARG A 78 10.92 10.93 7.49
C ARG A 78 10.95 10.25 6.13
N LEU A 79 10.97 8.93 6.15
CA LEU A 79 10.75 8.08 4.98
C LEU A 79 9.43 7.31 5.17
N THR A 80 8.46 7.52 4.30
CA THR A 80 7.24 6.70 4.24
C THR A 80 7.25 5.85 2.97
N ILE A 81 7.06 4.54 3.12
CA ILE A 81 7.00 3.58 2.02
C ILE A 81 5.54 3.22 1.74
N TYR A 82 5.15 3.24 0.47
CA TYR A 82 3.82 2.83 0.00
C TYR A 82 3.92 1.67 -1.01
N ASN A 83 2.88 0.83 -1.03
CA ASN A 83 2.72 -0.24 -2.01
C ASN A 83 2.18 0.27 -3.36
N ALA A 84 1.95 -0.63 -4.31
CA ALA A 84 1.39 -0.30 -5.63
C ALA A 84 -0.03 0.32 -5.56
N GLY A 85 -0.81 -0.03 -4.53
CA GLY A 85 -2.13 0.52 -4.23
C GLY A 85 -2.09 1.86 -3.48
N LEU A 86 -0.91 2.43 -3.25
CA LEU A 86 -0.69 3.68 -2.51
C LEU A 86 -1.13 3.64 -1.04
N GLU A 87 -1.15 2.44 -0.47
CA GLU A 87 -1.33 2.20 0.96
C GLU A 87 0.03 2.26 1.65
N LYS A 88 0.07 2.85 2.85
CA LYS A 88 1.30 2.88 3.65
C LYS A 88 1.70 1.46 4.01
N MET A 89 2.99 1.16 3.87
CA MET A 89 3.62 -0.08 4.31
C MET A 89 4.49 0.15 5.53
N SER A 90 5.26 1.24 5.53
CA SER A 90 6.12 1.57 6.67
C SER A 90 6.42 3.06 6.74
N GLU A 91 6.81 3.51 7.93
CA GLU A 91 7.27 4.86 8.21
C GLU A 91 8.52 4.77 9.09
N LEU A 92 9.59 5.44 8.67
CA LEU A 92 10.84 5.52 9.40
C LEU A 92 11.10 6.99 9.72
N ASP A 93 11.22 7.31 11.02
CA ASP A 93 11.76 8.60 11.46
C ASP A 93 13.24 8.43 11.74
N MET A 94 14.06 9.22 11.06
CA MET A 94 15.50 9.18 11.12
C MET A 94 16.07 10.55 11.49
N GLN A 95 17.30 10.55 11.97
CA GLN A 95 18.07 11.74 12.27
C GLN A 95 19.41 11.67 11.53
N ILE A 96 19.74 12.73 10.80
CA ILE A 96 21.03 12.93 10.16
C ILE A 96 22.00 13.42 11.24
N THR A 97 23.15 12.76 11.36
CA THR A 97 24.17 13.09 12.37
C THR A 97 25.53 13.25 11.71
N ALA A 98 26.51 13.69 12.51
CA ALA A 98 27.90 13.80 12.08
C ALA A 98 28.53 12.44 11.69
N THR A 99 27.96 11.31 12.11
CA THR A 99 28.53 9.96 11.90
C THR A 99 27.67 9.05 11.01
N GLY A 100 26.40 9.38 10.78
CA GLY A 100 25.53 8.60 9.92
C GLY A 100 24.09 9.10 9.88
N ILE A 101 23.19 8.22 9.48
CA ILE A 101 21.74 8.38 9.61
C ILE A 101 21.27 7.38 10.66
N MET A 102 20.72 7.89 11.76
CA MET A 102 20.21 7.08 12.86
C MET A 102 18.69 6.93 12.74
N CYS A 103 18.17 5.72 12.91
CA CYS A 103 16.74 5.50 13.04
C CYS A 103 16.28 5.78 14.48
N ARG A 104 15.17 6.49 14.65
CA ARG A 104 14.57 6.79 15.96
C ARG A 104 13.26 6.06 16.17
N ARG A 105 12.51 5.82 15.09
CA ARG A 105 11.22 5.13 15.12
C ARG A 105 10.97 4.43 13.80
N ILE A 106 10.42 3.22 13.88
CA ILE A 106 9.88 2.50 12.73
C ILE A 106 8.47 2.06 13.06
N VAL A 107 7.55 2.29 12.13
CA VAL A 107 6.19 1.76 12.17
C VAL A 107 5.96 0.96 10.90
N GLN A 108 5.52 -0.29 11.06
CA GLN A 108 5.02 -1.13 9.97
C GLN A 108 3.49 -1.04 9.93
N TYR A 109 2.93 -1.10 8.73
CA TYR A 109 1.49 -1.12 8.53
C TYR A 109 1.09 -2.47 7.93
N LEU A 110 0.30 -3.24 8.66
CA LEU A 110 -0.23 -4.52 8.21
C LEU A 110 -1.76 -4.46 8.22
N SER A 111 -2.37 -4.64 7.04
CA SER A 111 -3.83 -4.54 6.85
C SER A 111 -4.40 -3.25 7.47
N GLY A 112 -3.73 -2.12 7.22
CA GLY A 112 -4.11 -0.79 7.72
C GLY A 112 -3.76 -0.52 9.19
N LYS A 113 -3.41 -1.53 9.98
CA LYS A 113 -3.05 -1.37 11.39
C LYS A 113 -1.58 -1.00 11.52
N ALA A 114 -1.30 0.07 12.26
CA ALA A 114 0.05 0.50 12.58
C ALA A 114 0.62 -0.34 13.73
N GLN A 115 1.82 -0.84 13.52
CA GLN A 115 2.58 -1.62 14.49
C GLN A 115 3.95 -0.97 14.68
N GLU A 116 4.25 -0.58 15.90
CA GLU A 116 5.57 -0.04 16.23
C GLU A 116 6.60 -1.18 16.33
N THR A 117 7.77 -0.91 15.76
CA THR A 117 8.88 -1.85 15.67
C THR A 117 9.91 -1.51 16.74
N ALA A 118 10.38 -2.51 17.50
CA ALA A 118 11.43 -2.35 18.49
C ALA A 118 12.80 -2.19 17.81
N LEU A 119 13.55 -1.16 18.20
CA LEU A 119 14.92 -0.91 17.73
C LEU A 119 15.93 -1.50 18.72
N LEU A 120 16.71 -2.49 18.29
CA LEU A 120 17.80 -3.08 19.09
C LEU A 120 19.16 -2.46 18.76
N ALA A 121 19.35 -2.10 17.49
CA ALA A 121 20.45 -1.26 17.01
C ALA A 121 19.88 -0.34 15.93
N ASN A 122 20.32 0.92 15.89
CA ASN A 122 19.57 1.95 15.17
C ASN A 122 20.39 2.72 14.12
N THR A 123 21.61 2.27 13.80
CA THR A 123 22.43 2.89 12.77
C THR A 123 21.92 2.42 11.40
N PHE A 124 21.16 3.26 10.69
CA PHE A 124 20.57 2.94 9.39
C PHE A 124 21.62 2.97 8.27
N LEU A 125 22.48 4.00 8.30
CA LEU A 125 23.62 4.16 7.40
C LEU A 125 24.73 4.87 8.16
N SER A 126 25.99 4.47 7.93
CA SER A 126 27.15 5.13 8.52
C SER A 126 28.05 5.72 7.45
N TRP A 127 28.67 6.86 7.75
CA TRP A 127 29.71 7.44 6.90
C TRP A 127 30.98 6.58 6.88
N GLU A 128 31.20 5.82 7.96
CA GLU A 128 32.31 4.88 8.07
C GLU A 128 31.91 3.46 7.61
N PRO A 129 32.78 2.75 6.84
CA PRO A 129 32.54 1.38 6.42
C PRO A 129 32.20 0.44 7.58
N ASP A 130 31.35 -0.56 7.35
CA ASP A 130 31.14 -1.71 8.22
C ASP A 130 30.63 -1.41 9.64
N THR A 131 30.25 -0.16 9.90
CA THR A 131 29.78 0.30 11.22
C THR A 131 28.28 0.44 11.32
N SER A 132 27.55 0.49 10.20
CA SER A 132 26.09 0.54 10.22
C SER A 132 25.51 -0.81 10.59
N ASN A 133 24.69 -0.83 11.63
CA ASN A 133 23.92 -2.00 12.05
C ASN A 133 22.54 -1.54 12.51
N LEU A 134 21.53 -1.85 11.70
CA LEU A 134 20.13 -1.66 12.05
C LEU A 134 19.55 -3.03 12.38
N ILE A 135 19.19 -3.24 13.64
CA ILE A 135 18.57 -4.46 14.14
C ILE A 135 17.23 -4.10 14.71
N VAL A 136 16.18 -4.75 14.22
CA VAL A 136 14.81 -4.45 14.61
C VAL A 136 13.98 -5.72 14.79
N ILE A 137 12.99 -5.65 15.68
CA ILE A 137 11.99 -6.70 15.87
C ILE A 137 10.60 -6.09 15.74
N THR A 138 9.77 -6.67 14.89
CA THR A 138 8.36 -6.30 14.75
C THR A 138 7.48 -7.45 15.21
N GLU A 139 6.65 -7.19 16.22
CA GLU A 139 5.66 -8.15 16.73
C GLU A 139 4.34 -7.98 15.98
N PHE A 140 3.81 -9.04 15.38
CA PHE A 140 2.54 -9.04 14.65
C PHE A 140 1.40 -9.71 15.45
N GLY A 141 1.44 -9.60 16.78
CA GLY A 141 0.46 -10.20 17.66
C GLY A 141 0.45 -11.73 17.56
N GLU A 142 -0.74 -12.32 17.38
CA GLU A 142 -0.88 -13.78 17.28
C GLU A 142 -0.28 -14.38 15.99
N MET A 143 0.15 -13.57 15.02
CA MET A 143 0.79 -14.06 13.80
C MET A 143 2.27 -14.45 14.00
N GLY A 144 2.91 -13.93 15.04
CA GLY A 144 4.35 -14.11 15.31
C GLY A 144 5.13 -12.80 15.13
N SER A 145 6.42 -12.90 14.80
CA SER A 145 7.33 -11.75 14.74
C SER A 145 8.31 -11.81 13.57
N GLU A 146 8.86 -10.65 13.21
CA GLU A 146 9.96 -10.51 12.24
C GLU A 146 11.17 -9.87 12.94
N TYR A 147 12.28 -10.59 12.96
CA TYR A 147 13.61 -10.02 13.20
C TYR A 147 14.22 -9.61 11.86
N LEU A 148 14.75 -8.38 11.79
CA LEU A 148 15.45 -7.86 10.62
C LEU A 148 16.77 -7.25 11.08
N GLN A 149 17.85 -7.69 10.45
CA GLN A 149 19.16 -7.07 10.57
C GLN A 149 19.65 -6.59 9.20
N ILE A 150 20.10 -5.34 9.15
CA ILE A 150 20.77 -4.75 8.00
C ILE A 150 22.14 -4.25 8.46
N GLN A 151 23.19 -4.84 7.90
CA GLN A 151 24.56 -4.45 8.16
C GLN A 151 25.18 -3.87 6.89
N GLN A 152 25.76 -2.67 6.98
CA GLN A 152 26.58 -2.12 5.90
C GLN A 152 27.89 -2.90 5.84
N THR A 153 28.34 -3.27 4.64
CA THR A 153 29.56 -4.07 4.41
C THR A 153 30.54 -3.38 3.46
N SER A 154 30.32 -2.10 3.20
CA SER A 154 31.27 -1.23 2.50
C SER A 154 31.18 0.19 3.02
N GLY A 155 32.22 1.00 2.77
CA GLY A 155 32.09 2.45 2.88
C GLY A 155 31.18 3.05 1.81
N LEU A 156 31.08 4.38 1.80
CA LEU A 156 30.56 5.14 0.68
C LEU A 156 31.60 5.13 -0.43
N VAL A 157 31.32 4.42 -1.53
CA VAL A 157 32.25 4.29 -2.66
C VAL A 157 31.78 5.17 -3.80
N ASP A 158 32.59 6.15 -4.18
CA ASP A 158 32.36 6.95 -5.38
C ASP A 158 32.32 6.07 -6.63
N THR A 159 31.33 6.31 -7.47
CA THR A 159 31.11 5.55 -8.70
C THR A 159 30.38 6.40 -9.73
N THR A 160 29.96 5.76 -10.82
CA THR A 160 29.09 6.35 -11.83
C THR A 160 27.87 5.49 -12.05
N PHE A 161 26.69 6.11 -12.13
CA PHE A 161 25.44 5.46 -12.51
C PHE A 161 24.85 6.21 -13.71
N LEU A 162 24.67 5.52 -14.84
CA LEU A 162 24.22 6.12 -16.10
C LEU A 162 24.99 7.41 -16.47
N HIS A 163 26.32 7.35 -16.38
CA HIS A 163 27.25 8.47 -16.66
C HIS A 163 27.11 9.69 -15.73
N ARG A 164 26.48 9.54 -14.57
CA ARG A 164 26.41 10.58 -13.53
C ARG A 164 27.21 10.19 -12.30
N PRO A 165 27.80 11.16 -11.57
CA PRO A 165 28.38 10.91 -10.26
C PRO A 165 27.36 10.23 -9.34
N ALA A 166 27.80 9.15 -8.71
CA ALA A 166 26.98 8.35 -7.83
C ALA A 166 27.81 7.81 -6.67
N THR A 167 27.13 7.39 -5.61
CA THR A 167 27.73 6.71 -4.47
C THR A 167 27.13 5.32 -4.36
N ARG A 168 27.97 4.32 -4.13
CA ARG A 168 27.57 2.94 -3.96
C ARG A 168 27.84 2.48 -2.54
N VAL A 169 26.86 1.79 -1.95
CA VAL A 169 26.99 1.15 -0.63
C VAL A 169 26.44 -0.27 -0.69
N THR A 170 27.14 -1.23 -0.09
CA THR A 170 26.72 -2.63 -0.03
C THR A 170 26.29 -3.00 1.39
N TYR A 171 25.30 -3.89 1.47
CA TYR A 171 24.70 -4.35 2.71
C TYR A 171 24.51 -5.86 2.70
N GLN A 172 24.60 -6.45 3.88
CA GLN A 172 24.02 -7.75 4.21
C GLN A 172 22.69 -7.55 4.92
N ARG A 173 21.72 -8.43 4.62
CA ARG A 173 20.40 -8.43 5.23
C ARG A 173 20.03 -9.84 5.66
N GLN A 174 19.68 -9.98 6.93
CA GLN A 174 19.07 -11.17 7.50
C GLN A 174 17.64 -10.85 7.89
N ARG A 175 16.71 -11.78 7.60
CA ARG A 175 15.33 -11.73 8.06
C ARG A 175 14.91 -13.08 8.60
N ASP A 176 14.43 -13.07 9.83
CA ASP A 176 13.91 -14.24 10.51
C ASP A 176 12.44 -13.99 10.84
N TYR A 177 11.58 -14.87 10.36
CA TYR A 177 10.17 -14.88 10.70
C TYR A 177 9.93 -16.02 11.68
N THR A 178 9.46 -15.67 12.87
CA THR A 178 8.94 -16.62 13.83
C THR A 178 7.42 -16.62 13.73
N TYR A 179 6.83 -17.77 13.46
CA TYR A 179 5.37 -17.88 13.32
C TYR A 179 4.76 -18.52 14.56
N ALA A 180 3.61 -18.03 15.01
CA ALA A 180 2.88 -18.67 16.11
C ALA A 180 2.37 -20.07 15.73
N GLN A 181 2.08 -20.28 14.44
CA GLN A 181 1.73 -21.56 13.84
C GLN A 181 2.44 -21.69 12.50
N GLY A 182 3.34 -22.66 12.37
CA GLY A 182 4.12 -22.90 11.16
C GLY A 182 5.58 -23.17 11.48
N GLU A 183 6.38 -23.30 10.44
CA GLU A 183 7.84 -23.39 10.55
C GLU A 183 8.45 -21.99 10.40
N ASP A 184 9.38 -21.66 11.29
CA ASP A 184 10.15 -20.43 11.21
C ASP A 184 10.91 -20.36 9.89
N GLN A 185 11.01 -19.16 9.33
CA GLN A 185 11.68 -18.94 8.05
C GLN A 185 12.85 -18.00 8.22
N HIS A 186 13.97 -18.34 7.58
CA HIS A 186 15.21 -17.58 7.61
C HIS A 186 15.62 -17.20 6.20
N PHE A 187 15.92 -15.92 5.99
CA PHE A 187 16.29 -15.39 4.68
C PHE A 187 17.51 -14.48 4.80
N GLU A 188 18.57 -14.86 4.10
CA GLU A 188 19.73 -13.99 3.88
C GLU A 188 19.74 -13.42 2.47
N SER A 189 20.23 -12.19 2.35
CA SER A 189 20.48 -11.55 1.07
C SER A 189 21.57 -10.50 1.20
N THR A 190 22.25 -10.25 0.09
CA THR A 190 23.09 -9.05 -0.05
C THR A 190 22.38 -8.08 -0.97
N TYR A 191 22.59 -6.78 -0.73
CA TYR A 191 22.16 -5.79 -1.70
C TYR A 191 23.12 -4.62 -1.81
N THR A 192 23.11 -3.99 -2.97
CA THR A 192 23.94 -2.84 -3.28
C THR A 192 23.05 -1.70 -3.75
N ASP A 193 23.18 -0.55 -3.09
CA ASP A 193 22.51 0.69 -3.43
C ASP A 193 23.42 1.56 -4.29
N TYR A 194 22.81 2.19 -5.29
CA TYR A 194 23.40 3.25 -6.11
C TYR A 194 22.60 4.51 -5.88
N PHE A 195 23.22 5.49 -5.23
CA PHE A 195 22.66 6.81 -5.01
C PHE A 195 23.21 7.78 -6.05
N VAL A 196 22.35 8.59 -6.66
CA VAL A 196 22.76 9.66 -7.58
C VAL A 196 22.61 10.98 -6.86
N ALA A 197 23.68 11.79 -6.85
CA ALA A 197 23.71 13.06 -6.13
C ALA A 197 22.53 13.97 -6.53
N GLY A 198 21.82 14.50 -5.53
CA GLY A 198 20.63 15.34 -5.70
C GLY A 198 19.33 14.61 -6.05
N ILE A 199 19.39 13.33 -6.44
CA ILE A 199 18.22 12.48 -6.72
C ILE A 199 17.95 11.51 -5.57
N GLY A 200 19.01 11.00 -4.93
CA GLY A 200 18.95 9.96 -3.91
C GLY A 200 19.09 8.55 -4.50
N LEU A 201 18.44 7.56 -3.89
CA LEU A 201 18.49 6.16 -4.33
C LEU A 201 17.95 6.02 -5.76
N ALA A 202 18.81 5.62 -6.69
CA ALA A 202 18.47 5.42 -8.09
C ALA A 202 18.25 3.94 -8.42
N GLU A 203 19.04 3.06 -7.80
CA GLU A 203 18.92 1.63 -7.99
C GLU A 203 19.34 0.85 -6.74
N ARG A 204 18.67 -0.28 -6.48
CA ARG A 204 19.11 -1.30 -5.52
C ARG A 204 19.13 -2.67 -6.18
N ARG A 205 20.26 -3.36 -6.12
CA ARG A 205 20.41 -4.73 -6.65
C ARG A 205 20.49 -5.71 -5.50
N TYR A 206 19.66 -6.74 -5.52
CA TYR A 206 19.63 -7.80 -4.52
C TYR A 206 20.15 -9.11 -5.09
N THR A 207 20.90 -9.84 -4.26
CA THR A 207 21.22 -11.25 -4.44
C THR A 207 20.55 -12.02 -3.32
N PHE A 208 19.63 -12.91 -3.67
CA PHE A 208 18.98 -13.87 -2.77
C PHE A 208 19.57 -15.26 -3.01
N ALA A 209 19.32 -16.22 -2.11
CA ALA A 209 19.70 -17.62 -2.35
C ALA A 209 19.05 -18.19 -3.63
N GLU A 210 17.77 -17.85 -3.87
CA GLU A 210 16.96 -18.45 -4.94
C GLU A 210 16.81 -17.58 -6.18
N GLY A 211 17.40 -16.39 -6.21
CA GLY A 211 17.21 -15.46 -7.31
C GLY A 211 17.89 -14.12 -7.13
N ARG A 212 17.52 -13.18 -7.99
CA ARG A 212 18.01 -11.80 -7.96
C ARG A 212 16.86 -10.80 -7.99
N GLY A 213 17.09 -9.65 -7.37
CA GLY A 213 16.15 -8.54 -7.37
C GLY A 213 16.79 -7.27 -7.90
N GLN A 214 16.00 -6.40 -8.51
CA GLN A 214 16.44 -5.08 -8.93
C GLN A 214 15.31 -4.09 -8.67
N MET A 215 15.57 -3.09 -7.83
CA MET A 215 14.69 -1.95 -7.62
C MET A 215 15.25 -0.77 -8.42
N GLU A 216 14.52 -0.24 -9.39
CA GLU A 216 14.94 0.88 -10.23
C GLU A 216 14.03 2.10 -10.05
N LEU A 217 14.61 3.28 -9.96
CA LEU A 217 13.88 4.54 -9.91
C LEU A 217 13.26 4.83 -11.27
N VAL A 218 11.93 4.90 -11.34
CA VAL A 218 11.21 5.15 -12.60
C VAL A 218 10.64 6.55 -12.70
N LYS A 219 10.32 7.18 -11.55
CA LYS A 219 9.80 8.54 -11.52
C LYS A 219 10.07 9.17 -10.16
N GLN A 220 10.54 10.42 -10.18
CA GLN A 220 10.56 11.30 -9.02
C GLN A 220 9.47 12.35 -9.20
N MET A 221 8.70 12.64 -8.16
CA MET A 221 7.60 13.60 -8.21
C MET A 221 7.48 14.39 -6.92
N SER A 222 6.81 15.55 -6.99
CA SER A 222 6.52 16.34 -5.80
C SER A 222 5.49 15.63 -4.91
N ARG A 223 5.45 16.00 -3.64
CA ARG A 223 4.41 15.55 -2.72
C ARG A 223 2.99 15.91 -3.20
N ALA A 224 2.82 17.06 -3.85
CA ALA A 224 1.53 17.51 -4.38
C ALA A 224 1.05 16.62 -5.54
N ASP A 225 1.95 16.29 -6.48
CA ASP A 225 1.64 15.36 -7.57
C ASP A 225 1.32 13.97 -7.04
N PHE A 226 2.02 13.53 -6.00
CA PHE A 226 1.74 12.25 -5.35
C PHE A 226 0.38 12.25 -4.64
N ALA A 227 -0.02 13.32 -3.97
CA ALA A 227 -1.35 13.44 -3.37
C ALA A 227 -2.45 13.35 -4.44
N THR A 228 -2.29 14.07 -5.55
CA THR A 228 -3.20 14.00 -6.71
C THR A 228 -3.28 12.58 -7.26
N LEU A 229 -2.14 11.89 -7.40
CA LEU A 229 -2.10 10.50 -7.83
C LEU A 229 -2.89 9.60 -6.87
N ARG A 230 -2.75 9.78 -5.56
CA ARG A 230 -3.48 9.01 -4.54
C ARG A 230 -4.99 9.16 -4.63
N GLU A 231 -5.47 10.37 -4.90
CA GLU A 231 -6.89 10.65 -5.07
C GLU A 231 -7.44 10.05 -6.38
N SER A 232 -6.59 9.91 -7.39
CA SER A 232 -6.98 9.38 -8.70
C SER A 232 -6.99 7.84 -8.80
N VAL A 233 -6.42 7.13 -7.82
CA VAL A 233 -6.34 5.67 -7.90
C VAL A 233 -7.73 5.07 -7.80
N PRO A 234 -8.16 4.28 -8.81
CA PRO A 234 -9.44 3.61 -8.74
C PRO A 234 -9.42 2.66 -7.54
N LYS A 235 -10.47 2.72 -6.74
CA LYS A 235 -10.68 1.76 -5.67
C LYS A 235 -10.68 0.35 -6.29
N ARG A 236 -10.14 -0.64 -5.58
CA ARG A 236 -10.07 -2.04 -6.06
C ARG A 236 -11.44 -2.50 -6.56
N VAL A 237 -11.49 -3.38 -7.58
CA VAL A 237 -12.75 -3.90 -8.16
C VAL A 237 -13.69 -4.48 -7.09
N GLY A 238 -13.11 -5.10 -6.05
CA GLY A 238 -13.82 -5.64 -4.91
C GLY A 238 -14.48 -4.60 -3.99
N TYR A 239 -14.08 -3.33 -4.06
CA TYR A 239 -14.53 -2.27 -3.16
C TYR A 239 -16.03 -2.01 -3.28
N ILE A 240 -16.67 -1.80 -2.13
CA ILE A 240 -18.05 -1.34 -2.02
C ILE A 240 -18.03 0.01 -1.29
N ASP A 241 -18.65 1.02 -1.90
CA ASP A 241 -18.78 2.35 -1.30
C ASP A 241 -19.95 2.35 -0.30
N PRO A 242 -19.71 2.47 1.02
CA PRO A 242 -20.76 2.40 2.02
C PRO A 242 -21.89 3.41 1.79
N GLU A 243 -21.56 4.59 1.23
CA GLU A 243 -22.53 5.66 0.97
C GLU A 243 -23.42 5.40 -0.25
N GLN A 244 -23.02 4.47 -1.14
CA GLN A 244 -23.77 4.11 -2.35
C GLN A 244 -24.43 2.73 -2.25
N THR A 245 -24.64 2.24 -1.04
CA THR A 245 -25.26 0.92 -0.79
C THR A 245 -26.78 1.03 -0.62
N LEU A 246 -27.48 -0.07 -0.87
CA LEU A 246 -28.92 -0.22 -0.59
C LEU A 246 -29.24 -0.03 0.90
N ASP A 247 -28.24 -0.17 1.77
CA ASP A 247 -28.30 0.04 3.22
C ASP A 247 -27.33 1.11 3.73
N ALA A 248 -27.09 2.18 2.95
CA ALA A 248 -26.19 3.27 3.34
C ALA A 248 -26.57 3.93 4.70
N TYR A 249 -27.84 3.83 5.11
CA TYR A 249 -28.36 4.32 6.40
C TYR A 249 -28.64 3.20 7.41
N GLY A 250 -28.10 2.00 7.17
CA GLY A 250 -28.25 0.85 8.05
C GLY A 250 -27.27 0.84 9.23
N TYR A 251 -27.49 -0.08 10.17
CA TYR A 251 -26.65 -0.26 11.37
C TYR A 251 -25.44 -1.19 11.15
N PHE A 252 -25.20 -1.64 9.92
CA PHE A 252 -24.08 -2.54 9.66
C PHE A 252 -22.76 -1.82 9.89
N GLN A 253 -21.84 -2.47 10.60
CA GLN A 253 -20.48 -1.98 10.85
C GLN A 253 -19.49 -3.12 10.56
N PRO A 254 -18.41 -2.86 9.80
CA PRO A 254 -17.28 -3.78 9.74
C PRO A 254 -16.63 -3.85 11.13
N CYS A 255 -15.98 -4.97 11.43
CA CYS A 255 -15.25 -5.11 12.68
C CYS A 255 -13.90 -4.39 12.64
N ASN A 256 -13.29 -4.32 11.46
CA ASN A 256 -11.99 -3.70 11.21
C ASN A 256 -12.14 -2.45 10.33
N ASP A 257 -11.00 -1.87 9.95
CA ASP A 257 -10.95 -0.77 8.98
C ASP A 257 -11.73 -1.16 7.70
N PRO A 258 -12.68 -0.34 7.22
CA PRO A 258 -13.37 -0.53 5.95
C PRO A 258 -12.46 -0.77 4.74
N ASN A 259 -11.20 -0.32 4.80
CA ASN A 259 -10.20 -0.54 3.76
C ASN A 259 -9.53 -1.93 3.85
N SER A 260 -9.76 -2.67 4.94
CA SER A 260 -9.14 -3.97 5.25
C SER A 260 -10.14 -5.12 5.15
N ILE A 261 -10.99 -5.10 4.13
CA ILE A 261 -11.96 -6.17 3.83
C ILE A 261 -11.35 -7.15 2.83
N TYR A 262 -11.33 -8.42 3.20
CA TYR A 262 -10.72 -9.49 2.40
C TYR A 262 -11.62 -9.92 1.24
N ASP A 263 -11.02 -10.40 0.16
CA ASP A 263 -11.77 -11.11 -0.90
C ASP A 263 -12.34 -12.43 -0.39
N TYR A 264 -13.47 -12.86 -0.96
CA TYR A 264 -14.14 -14.12 -0.61
C TYR A 264 -13.26 -15.38 -0.78
N TYR A 265 -12.17 -15.28 -1.55
CA TYR A 265 -11.20 -16.36 -1.76
C TYR A 265 -9.97 -16.26 -0.85
N ASN A 266 -9.80 -15.17 -0.11
CA ASN A 266 -8.70 -14.98 0.81
C ASN A 266 -9.06 -15.59 2.17
N GLY A 267 -8.52 -16.77 2.49
CA GLY A 267 -8.64 -17.36 3.83
C GLY A 267 -8.64 -18.88 3.86
N GLU A 268 -8.22 -19.41 5.01
CA GLU A 268 -8.33 -20.83 5.35
C GLU A 268 -9.81 -21.23 5.47
N GLN A 269 -10.63 -20.33 6.03
CA GLN A 269 -12.08 -20.44 6.10
C GLN A 269 -12.71 -19.31 5.29
N LYS A 270 -13.55 -19.66 4.32
CA LYS A 270 -14.24 -18.68 3.48
C LYS A 270 -15.43 -18.06 4.22
N ALA A 271 -15.64 -16.77 4.01
CA ALA A 271 -16.89 -16.13 4.39
C ALA A 271 -18.02 -16.62 3.48
N ALA A 272 -19.02 -17.30 4.03
CA ALA A 272 -20.03 -17.99 3.25
C ALA A 272 -21.29 -18.28 4.07
N PHE A 273 -22.35 -18.75 3.39
CA PHE A 273 -23.51 -19.27 4.10
C PHE A 273 -23.18 -20.62 4.75
N LYS A 274 -23.39 -20.79 6.07
CA LYS A 274 -22.90 -21.96 6.83
C LYS A 274 -23.36 -23.32 6.30
N SER A 275 -24.56 -23.40 5.71
CA SER A 275 -25.11 -24.63 5.13
C SER A 275 -24.79 -24.82 3.64
N GLY A 276 -23.87 -24.02 3.10
CA GLY A 276 -23.42 -24.07 1.71
C GLY A 276 -24.50 -23.66 0.70
N LYS A 277 -24.20 -23.86 -0.60
CA LYS A 277 -25.06 -23.48 -1.72
C LYS A 277 -26.49 -24.01 -1.56
N ARG A 278 -26.67 -25.32 -1.31
CA ARG A 278 -28.00 -25.93 -1.19
C ARG A 278 -28.82 -25.35 -0.04
N GLY A 279 -28.17 -25.07 1.09
CA GLY A 279 -28.82 -24.46 2.25
C GLY A 279 -29.25 -23.02 1.97
N LEU A 280 -28.41 -22.25 1.28
CA LEU A 280 -28.72 -20.90 0.83
C LEU A 280 -29.90 -20.90 -0.16
N GLU A 281 -29.87 -21.77 -1.16
CA GLU A 281 -30.96 -21.93 -2.14
C GLU A 281 -32.30 -22.23 -1.45
N LYS A 282 -32.32 -23.18 -0.51
CA LYS A 282 -33.52 -23.51 0.25
C LYS A 282 -34.03 -22.31 1.06
N ALA A 283 -33.12 -21.53 1.65
CA ALA A 283 -33.46 -20.35 2.43
C ALA A 283 -34.00 -19.20 1.55
N LEU A 284 -33.55 -19.07 0.31
CA LEU A 284 -33.97 -18.02 -0.60
C LEU A 284 -35.27 -18.38 -1.33
N ARG A 285 -35.30 -19.55 -1.99
CA ARG A 285 -36.41 -19.95 -2.87
C ARG A 285 -37.77 -20.00 -2.16
N SER A 286 -37.79 -20.38 -0.89
CA SER A 286 -39.03 -20.45 -0.10
C SER A 286 -39.60 -19.07 0.29
N ARG A 287 -38.82 -17.99 0.13
CA ARG A 287 -39.18 -16.64 0.57
C ARG A 287 -39.40 -15.66 -0.58
N ILE A 288 -38.92 -15.99 -1.79
CA ILE A 288 -39.07 -15.14 -2.96
C ILE A 288 -40.46 -15.37 -3.56
N ASP A 289 -41.33 -14.39 -3.38
CA ASP A 289 -42.61 -14.28 -4.09
C ASP A 289 -42.39 -14.09 -5.61
N PRO A 290 -42.88 -15.02 -6.45
CA PRO A 290 -42.74 -14.96 -7.91
C PRO A 290 -43.36 -13.72 -8.56
N SER A 291 -44.37 -13.10 -7.94
CA SER A 291 -45.04 -11.92 -8.50
C SER A 291 -44.09 -10.72 -8.65
N PHE A 292 -43.08 -10.61 -7.79
CA PHE A 292 -42.07 -9.55 -7.83
C PHE A 292 -40.99 -9.77 -8.89
N ILE A 293 -40.90 -10.97 -9.47
CA ILE A 293 -39.92 -11.30 -10.51
C ILE A 293 -40.60 -11.64 -11.84
N ALA A 294 -41.92 -11.56 -11.91
CA ALA A 294 -42.69 -11.92 -13.11
C ALA A 294 -42.19 -11.15 -14.35
N GLY A 295 -41.91 -11.87 -15.43
CA GLY A 295 -41.42 -11.30 -16.68
C GLY A 295 -39.95 -10.90 -16.71
N GLU A 296 -39.24 -10.94 -15.58
CA GLU A 296 -37.80 -10.62 -15.53
C GLU A 296 -36.96 -11.75 -16.13
N SER A 297 -35.86 -11.39 -16.80
CA SER A 297 -34.85 -12.35 -17.28
C SER A 297 -33.45 -11.75 -17.23
N GLY A 298 -32.47 -12.48 -16.69
CA GLY A 298 -31.08 -12.05 -16.58
C GLY A 298 -30.39 -12.53 -15.31
N TYR A 299 -29.28 -11.88 -14.96
CA TYR A 299 -28.48 -12.07 -13.77
C TYR A 299 -28.63 -10.87 -12.85
N LEU A 300 -29.17 -11.09 -11.65
CA LEU A 300 -29.22 -10.10 -10.57
C LEU A 300 -28.22 -10.51 -9.50
N THR A 301 -27.11 -9.79 -9.42
CA THR A 301 -26.04 -10.05 -8.46
C THR A 301 -26.11 -9.04 -7.32
N PHE A 302 -26.11 -9.53 -6.09
CA PHE A 302 -25.89 -8.73 -4.90
C PHE A 302 -24.46 -8.96 -4.41
N ARG A 303 -23.68 -7.89 -4.30
CA ARG A 303 -22.38 -7.89 -3.61
C ARG A 303 -22.55 -7.22 -2.25
N PHE A 304 -21.91 -7.77 -1.22
CA PHE A 304 -22.04 -7.29 0.15
C PHE A 304 -20.84 -7.72 0.99
N VAL A 305 -20.80 -7.26 2.24
CA VAL A 305 -19.78 -7.63 3.22
C VAL A 305 -20.39 -8.55 4.26
N ILE A 306 -19.68 -9.62 4.61
CA ILE A 306 -19.89 -10.42 5.82
C ILE A 306 -18.82 -9.97 6.82
N ASN A 307 -19.23 -9.39 7.96
CA ASN A 307 -18.27 -8.95 8.97
C ASN A 307 -17.76 -10.13 9.83
N CYS A 308 -16.81 -9.86 10.71
CA CYS A 308 -16.21 -10.86 11.60
C CYS A 308 -17.22 -11.58 12.52
N GLU A 309 -18.41 -11.00 12.74
CA GLU A 309 -19.48 -11.60 13.55
C GLU A 309 -20.47 -12.43 12.71
N GLY A 310 -20.28 -12.50 11.38
CA GLY A 310 -21.23 -13.13 10.47
C GLY A 310 -22.50 -12.30 10.23
N GLN A 311 -22.45 -10.99 10.48
CA GLN A 311 -23.49 -10.05 10.07
C GLN A 311 -23.23 -9.60 8.63
N THR A 312 -24.28 -9.19 7.91
CA THR A 312 -24.17 -8.74 6.51
C THR A 312 -24.60 -7.30 6.32
N GLY A 313 -23.96 -6.60 5.40
CA GLY A 313 -24.35 -5.24 5.00
C GLY A 313 -23.54 -4.70 3.83
N TRP A 314 -23.78 -3.43 3.52
CA TRP A 314 -23.23 -2.75 2.34
C TRP A 314 -23.58 -3.48 1.05
N PHE A 315 -24.88 -3.66 0.83
CA PHE A 315 -25.39 -4.34 -0.35
C PHE A 315 -25.35 -3.39 -1.56
N VAL A 316 -24.71 -3.83 -2.65
CA VAL A 316 -24.79 -3.19 -3.97
C VAL A 316 -25.22 -4.23 -5.00
N THR A 317 -25.70 -3.77 -6.14
CA THR A 317 -26.19 -4.65 -7.21
C THR A 317 -25.41 -4.50 -8.50
N GLU A 318 -25.11 -5.62 -9.13
CA GLU A 318 -24.67 -5.72 -10.52
C GLU A 318 -25.74 -6.49 -11.30
N MET A 319 -26.06 -6.02 -12.51
CA MET A 319 -27.20 -6.51 -13.27
C MET A 319 -26.84 -6.68 -14.74
N ALA A 320 -27.12 -7.87 -15.27
CA ALA A 320 -26.87 -8.19 -16.68
C ALA A 320 -28.01 -9.02 -17.29
N ASP A 321 -28.23 -8.90 -18.59
CA ASP A 321 -29.15 -9.75 -19.33
C ASP A 321 -28.55 -11.15 -19.56
N LEU A 322 -29.29 -12.03 -20.25
CA LEU A 322 -28.83 -13.40 -20.52
C LEU A 322 -27.62 -13.47 -21.48
N ASN A 323 -27.25 -12.35 -22.12
CA ASN A 323 -26.08 -12.19 -22.98
C ASN A 323 -24.95 -11.39 -22.29
N PHE A 324 -25.02 -11.22 -20.96
CA PHE A 324 -24.09 -10.47 -20.14
C PHE A 324 -23.97 -8.97 -20.49
N GLN A 325 -24.96 -8.40 -21.17
CA GLN A 325 -25.04 -6.96 -21.39
C GLN A 325 -25.68 -6.29 -20.17
N SER A 326 -25.25 -5.06 -19.86
CA SER A 326 -25.82 -4.30 -18.75
C SER A 326 -27.35 -4.16 -18.92
N LYS A 327 -28.09 -4.46 -17.87
CA LYS A 327 -29.54 -4.21 -17.78
C LYS A 327 -29.90 -3.63 -16.43
N SER A 328 -31.15 -3.23 -16.28
CA SER A 328 -31.74 -2.96 -14.97
C SER A 328 -32.92 -3.89 -14.74
N PHE A 329 -33.00 -4.48 -13.54
CA PHE A 329 -34.22 -5.12 -13.04
C PHE A 329 -35.13 -4.05 -12.45
N SER A 330 -36.43 -4.34 -12.35
CA SER A 330 -37.36 -3.42 -11.70
C SER A 330 -36.94 -3.12 -10.26
N PRO A 331 -37.11 -1.88 -9.76
CA PRO A 331 -36.81 -1.55 -8.36
C PRO A 331 -37.56 -2.44 -7.35
N ALA A 332 -38.79 -2.86 -7.70
CA ALA A 332 -39.58 -3.77 -6.88
C ALA A 332 -38.92 -5.15 -6.78
N THR A 333 -38.44 -5.71 -7.89
CA THR A 333 -37.67 -6.96 -7.93
C THR A 333 -36.43 -6.86 -7.05
N VAL A 334 -35.61 -5.81 -7.25
CA VAL A 334 -34.36 -5.61 -6.51
C VAL A 334 -34.64 -5.50 -5.01
N GLN A 335 -35.59 -4.67 -4.60
CA GLN A 335 -35.92 -4.45 -3.19
C GLN A 335 -36.49 -5.69 -2.51
N HIS A 336 -37.30 -6.49 -3.22
CA HIS A 336 -37.85 -7.73 -2.69
C HIS A 336 -36.75 -8.75 -2.39
N VAL A 337 -35.88 -9.03 -3.38
CA VAL A 337 -34.78 -9.98 -3.23
C VAL A 337 -33.77 -9.49 -2.20
N TYR A 338 -33.44 -8.20 -2.21
CA TYR A 338 -32.57 -7.55 -1.24
C TYR A 338 -33.04 -7.78 0.20
N LYS A 339 -34.32 -7.49 0.51
CA LYS A 339 -34.87 -7.63 1.87
C LYS A 339 -34.78 -9.07 2.38
N ILE A 340 -35.04 -10.05 1.51
CA ILE A 340 -34.94 -11.47 1.84
C ILE A 340 -33.48 -11.83 2.14
N LEU A 341 -32.55 -11.44 1.26
CA LEU A 341 -31.12 -11.74 1.39
C LEU A 341 -30.51 -11.09 2.65
N LYS A 342 -30.79 -9.80 2.88
CA LYS A 342 -30.39 -9.06 4.08
C LYS A 342 -30.97 -9.66 5.37
N GLY A 343 -32.17 -10.23 5.29
CA GLY A 343 -32.84 -10.90 6.40
C GLY A 343 -32.26 -12.27 6.77
N LEU A 344 -31.50 -12.89 5.87
CA LEU A 344 -30.89 -14.19 6.15
C LEU A 344 -29.88 -14.09 7.29
N LYS A 345 -30.02 -14.99 8.25
CA LYS A 345 -29.05 -15.27 9.30
C LYS A 345 -28.25 -16.52 8.93
N ASN A 346 -27.23 -16.86 9.71
CA ASN A 346 -26.40 -18.05 9.53
C ASN A 346 -25.27 -17.91 8.50
N TRP A 347 -24.74 -16.70 8.34
CA TRP A 347 -23.47 -16.46 7.64
C TRP A 347 -22.29 -16.84 8.54
N GLN A 348 -21.24 -17.33 7.92
CA GLN A 348 -19.94 -17.63 8.52
C GLN A 348 -18.97 -16.52 8.14
N ALA A 349 -18.26 -15.97 9.12
CA ALA A 349 -17.18 -15.03 8.87
C ALA A 349 -15.96 -15.72 8.25
N GLY A 350 -15.15 -14.95 7.52
CA GLY A 350 -13.89 -15.43 6.97
C GLY A 350 -12.84 -15.62 8.07
N ARG A 351 -11.87 -16.51 7.83
CA ARG A 351 -10.70 -16.68 8.69
C ARG A 351 -9.43 -16.62 7.87
N VAL A 352 -8.55 -15.70 8.22
CA VAL A 352 -7.25 -15.49 7.56
C VAL A 352 -6.19 -15.48 8.65
N ARG A 353 -5.21 -16.39 8.56
CA ARG A 353 -4.09 -16.47 9.50
C ARG A 353 -4.57 -16.59 10.95
N GLY A 354 -5.55 -17.46 11.18
CA GLY A 354 -6.11 -17.65 12.51
C GLY A 354 -7.08 -16.56 13.00
N GLU A 355 -7.13 -15.38 12.38
CA GLU A 355 -8.02 -14.27 12.77
C GLU A 355 -9.35 -14.28 12.02
N THR A 356 -10.42 -13.86 12.70
CA THR A 356 -11.74 -13.69 12.07
C THR A 356 -11.81 -12.31 11.39
N VAL A 357 -12.18 -12.29 10.12
CA VAL A 357 -12.06 -11.08 9.28
C VAL A 357 -13.37 -10.69 8.61
N ASP A 358 -13.46 -9.41 8.23
CA ASP A 358 -14.49 -8.92 7.33
C ASP A 358 -14.14 -9.33 5.89
N ALA A 359 -15.13 -9.81 5.14
CA ALA A 359 -14.90 -10.28 3.78
C ALA A 359 -16.04 -9.90 2.82
N TYR A 360 -15.68 -9.61 1.58
CA TYR A 360 -16.64 -9.47 0.49
C TYR A 360 -17.30 -10.83 0.19
N ALA A 361 -18.57 -10.78 -0.20
CA ALA A 361 -19.35 -11.91 -0.67
C ALA A 361 -20.29 -11.46 -1.78
N TYR A 362 -20.82 -12.41 -2.55
CA TYR A 362 -21.86 -12.13 -3.52
C TYR A 362 -22.88 -13.26 -3.60
N VAL A 363 -24.06 -12.94 -4.12
CA VAL A 363 -25.07 -13.93 -4.52
C VAL A 363 -25.68 -13.47 -5.84
N THR A 364 -25.59 -14.31 -6.86
CA THR A 364 -26.17 -14.07 -8.18
C THR A 364 -27.40 -14.92 -8.40
N PHE A 365 -28.53 -14.28 -8.70
CA PHE A 365 -29.77 -14.92 -9.11
C PHE A 365 -29.83 -14.94 -10.63
N LYS A 366 -29.91 -16.14 -11.22
CA LYS A 366 -30.26 -16.29 -12.63
C LYS A 366 -31.76 -16.45 -12.75
N ILE A 367 -32.40 -15.49 -13.38
CA ILE A 367 -33.86 -15.43 -13.57
C ILE A 367 -34.15 -15.61 -15.06
N ILE A 368 -35.10 -16.47 -15.41
CA ILE A 368 -35.59 -16.67 -16.77
C ILE A 368 -37.10 -16.63 -16.73
N GLN A 369 -37.71 -15.69 -17.44
CA GLN A 369 -39.16 -15.50 -17.56
C GLN A 369 -39.88 -15.48 -16.19
N GLY A 370 -39.25 -14.87 -15.19
CA GLY A 370 -39.77 -14.80 -13.82
C GLY A 370 -39.61 -16.06 -12.98
N GLU A 371 -38.78 -17.02 -13.42
CA GLU A 371 -38.37 -18.17 -12.62
C GLU A 371 -36.89 -18.07 -12.24
N ILE A 372 -36.57 -18.32 -10.97
CA ILE A 372 -35.17 -18.46 -10.53
C ILE A 372 -34.67 -19.83 -10.95
N VAL A 373 -33.83 -19.89 -11.97
CA VAL A 373 -33.28 -21.15 -12.48
C VAL A 373 -32.03 -21.58 -11.70
N ASP A 374 -31.23 -20.64 -11.19
CA ASP A 374 -30.05 -20.94 -10.39
C ASP A 374 -29.69 -19.79 -9.43
N ILE A 375 -28.95 -20.11 -8.36
CA ILE A 375 -28.40 -19.17 -7.39
C ILE A 375 -26.92 -19.48 -7.19
N PHE A 376 -26.04 -18.52 -7.48
CA PHE A 376 -24.59 -18.67 -7.40
C PHE A 376 -24.03 -17.83 -6.24
N PRO A 377 -23.59 -18.45 -5.14
CA PRO A 377 -22.80 -17.80 -4.10
C PRO A 377 -21.31 -17.70 -4.43
#